data_AF-A0A9W4SK51-F1
#
_entry.id   AF-A0A9W4SK51-F1
#
_cell.length_a   1.000
_cell.length_b   1.000
_cell.length_c   1.000
_cell.angle_alpha   90.00
_cell.angle_beta   90.00
_cell.angle_gamma   90.00
#
_symmetry.space_group_name_H-M   'P 1'
#
loop_
_entity.id
_entity.type
_entity.pdbx_description
1 polymer ?
#
loop_
_entity_poly.entity_id
_entity_poly.type
_entity_poly.pdbx_seq_one_letter_code
_entity_poly.pdbx_strand_id
1 'polypeptide(L)'
;MADSSILPENNVLIPLFSSPEQDKLHNNSSIHLQIIDSEHQEIKQAAVKALHQNSILTMQVIASGESPARTKLRMLRYITCLPQPSYE
;
A
#
# COMPACT_ATOMS: atom_id res chain seq x y z
N MET A 1 16.25 51.48 4.27
CA MET A 1 16.73 50.51 3.28
C MET A 1 16.46 49.13 3.84
N ALA A 2 15.68 48.33 3.12
CA ALA A 2 15.23 47.01 3.55
C ALA A 2 16.36 45.98 3.40
N ASP A 3 16.47 45.04 4.35
CA ASP A 3 16.41 43.60 4.07
C ASP A 3 16.32 42.83 5.40
N SER A 4 15.38 41.90 5.52
CA SER A 4 15.25 40.99 6.66
C SER A 4 14.65 39.69 6.15
N SER A 5 15.53 38.73 5.89
CA SER A 5 15.19 37.34 5.60
C SER A 5 14.69 36.62 6.85
N ILE A 6 13.83 35.60 6.65
CA ILE A 6 13.66 34.31 7.38
C ILE A 6 12.16 33.90 7.36
N LEU A 7 11.84 32.80 6.66
CA LEU A 7 10.59 31.99 6.79
C LEU A 7 10.75 31.01 7.98
N PRO A 8 9.77 30.16 8.39
CA PRO A 8 8.30 30.11 8.23
C PRO A 8 7.60 30.03 9.62
N GLU A 9 6.29 29.73 9.74
CA GLU A 9 5.71 28.71 10.66
C GLU A 9 4.20 28.84 10.96
N ASN A 10 3.54 27.68 10.93
CA ASN A 10 2.45 27.21 11.80
C ASN A 10 1.13 27.99 11.91
N ASN A 11 0.11 27.51 11.20
CA ASN A 11 -1.26 27.48 11.74
C ASN A 11 -1.87 26.09 11.54
N VAL A 12 -1.64 25.24 12.55
CA VAL A 12 -2.31 23.96 12.74
C VAL A 12 -3.75 24.25 13.18
N LEU A 13 -4.75 23.77 12.44
CA LEU A 13 -6.12 23.68 12.93
C LEU A 13 -6.40 22.21 13.29
N ILE A 14 -6.26 21.89 14.57
CA ILE A 14 -6.61 20.59 15.14
C ILE A 14 -8.12 20.56 15.36
N PRO A 15 -8.88 19.56 14.88
CA PRO A 15 -10.22 19.30 15.39
C PRO A 15 -10.10 18.58 16.74
N LEU A 16 -10.51 19.32 17.76
CA LEU A 16 -10.75 18.89 19.14
C LEU A 16 -11.88 17.84 19.18
N PHE A 17 -11.61 16.62 19.64
CA PHE A 17 -12.64 15.78 20.25
C PHE A 17 -12.08 15.08 21.50
N SER A 18 -12.88 15.17 22.55
CA SER A 18 -12.56 14.97 23.96
C SER A 18 -12.44 13.51 24.40
N SER A 19 -11.56 13.28 25.39
CA SER A 19 -11.42 12.15 26.34
C SER A 19 -12.72 11.59 26.98
N PRO A 20 -12.69 10.55 27.85
CA PRO A 20 -11.84 9.35 27.96
C PRO A 20 -12.66 8.05 28.29
N GLU A 21 -11.96 6.93 28.49
CA GLU A 21 -12.40 5.68 29.17
C GLU A 21 -13.51 4.81 28.54
N GLN A 22 -13.08 3.72 27.85
CA GLN A 22 -13.61 2.38 28.14
C GLN A 22 -12.47 1.36 28.10
N ASP A 23 -12.08 0.91 29.29
CA ASP A 23 -11.48 -0.41 29.50
C ASP A 23 -12.38 -1.46 28.85
N LYS A 24 -11.91 -2.08 27.76
CA LYS A 24 -12.39 -3.40 27.32
C LYS A 24 -11.37 -4.08 26.42
N LEU A 25 -10.57 -4.89 27.09
CA LEU A 25 -9.93 -6.13 26.68
C LEU A 25 -10.52 -6.81 25.39
N HIS A 26 -10.20 -6.30 24.20
CA HIS A 26 -10.24 -7.00 22.91
C HIS A 26 -9.73 -6.06 21.78
N ASN A 27 -8.43 -6.02 21.48
CA ASN A 27 -7.96 -5.15 20.37
C ASN A 27 -6.79 -5.67 19.52
N ASN A 28 -6.25 -6.85 19.79
CA ASN A 28 -5.11 -7.33 18.99
C ASN A 28 -5.53 -7.88 17.62
N SER A 29 -6.77 -8.34 17.47
CA SER A 29 -7.27 -8.98 16.23
C SER A 29 -7.75 -7.96 15.19
N SER A 30 -8.35 -6.85 15.62
CA SER A 30 -8.93 -5.85 14.71
C SER A 30 -7.86 -5.04 13.97
N ILE A 31 -6.76 -4.70 14.65
CA ILE A 31 -5.63 -3.98 14.06
C ILE A 31 -4.92 -4.88 13.03
N HIS A 32 -4.76 -6.16 13.34
CA HIS A 32 -4.08 -7.11 12.45
C HIS A 32 -4.86 -7.32 11.13
N LEU A 33 -6.19 -7.44 11.20
CA LEU A 33 -7.04 -7.57 10.01
C LEU A 33 -7.00 -6.31 9.13
N GLN A 34 -7.05 -5.12 9.74
CA GLN A 34 -6.96 -3.85 8.99
C GLN A 34 -5.61 -3.69 8.27
N ILE A 35 -4.52 -4.17 8.88
CA ILE A 35 -3.19 -4.15 8.25
C ILE A 35 -3.15 -5.12 7.06
N ILE A 36 -3.68 -6.33 7.22
CA ILE A 36 -3.73 -7.34 6.15
C ILE A 36 -4.56 -6.84 4.95
N ASP A 37 -5.72 -6.24 5.23
CA ASP A 37 -6.60 -5.71 4.18
C ASP A 37 -5.93 -4.57 3.41
N SER A 38 -5.16 -3.72 4.13
CA SER A 38 -4.42 -2.60 3.54
C SER A 38 -3.26 -3.09 2.67
N GLU A 39 -2.45 -4.03 3.18
CA GLU A 39 -1.35 -4.65 2.44
C GLU A 39 -1.86 -5.33 1.15
N HIS A 40 -2.98 -6.06 1.26
CA HIS A 40 -3.58 -6.73 0.11
C HIS A 40 -4.08 -5.73 -0.95
N GLN A 41 -4.59 -4.57 -0.52
CA GLN A 41 -5.01 -3.50 -1.42
C GLN A 41 -3.82 -2.84 -2.13
N GLU A 42 -2.70 -2.63 -1.44
CA GLU A 42 -1.47 -2.10 -2.04
C GLU A 42 -0.92 -3.04 -3.11
N ILE A 43 -0.87 -4.34 -2.83
CA ILE A 43 -0.41 -5.36 -3.78
C ILE A 43 -1.29 -5.37 -5.04
N LYS A 44 -2.62 -5.27 -4.88
CA LYS A 44 -3.55 -5.16 -6.02
C LYS A 44 -3.29 -3.92 -6.85
N GLN A 45 -3.11 -2.76 -6.23
CA GLN A 45 -2.81 -1.51 -6.94
C GLN A 45 -1.49 -1.60 -7.70
N ALA A 46 -0.46 -2.17 -7.08
CA ALA A 46 0.83 -2.41 -7.72
C ALA A 46 0.71 -3.34 -8.94
N ALA A 47 -0.08 -4.43 -8.82
CA ALA A 47 -0.34 -5.35 -9.91
C ALA A 47 -1.08 -4.68 -11.09
N VAL A 48 -2.11 -3.86 -10.81
CA VAL A 48 -2.82 -3.08 -11.83
C VAL A 48 -1.86 -2.13 -12.55
N LYS A 49 -1.06 -1.39 -11.79
CA LYS A 49 -0.10 -0.42 -12.34
C LYS A 49 0.93 -1.10 -13.23
N ALA A 50 1.46 -2.24 -12.81
CA ALA A 50 2.42 -3.02 -13.59
C ALA A 50 1.79 -3.55 -14.88
N LEU A 51 0.56 -4.09 -14.85
CA LEU A 51 -0.12 -4.58 -16.06
C LEU A 51 -0.44 -3.45 -17.05
N HIS A 52 -0.74 -2.26 -16.56
CA HIS A 52 -1.03 -1.10 -17.39
C HIS A 52 0.24 -0.47 -18.00
N GLN A 53 1.34 -0.45 -17.25
CA GLN A 53 2.58 0.23 -17.64
C GLN A 53 3.67 -0.77 -18.05
N ASN A 54 3.92 -0.90 -19.36
CA ASN A 54 4.84 -1.91 -19.90
C ASN A 54 6.27 -1.78 -19.36
N SER A 55 6.73 -0.57 -19.04
CA SER A 55 8.03 -0.35 -18.39
C SER A 55 8.12 -1.00 -17.01
N ILE A 56 7.08 -0.86 -16.19
CA ILE A 56 7.00 -1.48 -14.86
C ILE A 56 6.88 -2.99 -14.99
N LEU A 57 6.04 -3.48 -15.91
CA LEU A 57 5.93 -4.90 -16.17
C LEU A 57 7.29 -5.50 -16.55
N THR A 58 8.03 -4.82 -17.43
CA THR A 58 9.34 -5.28 -17.89
C THR A 58 10.33 -5.36 -16.73
N MET A 59 10.35 -4.36 -15.83
CA MET A 59 11.18 -4.43 -14.63
C MET A 59 10.82 -5.63 -13.74
N GLN A 60 9.53 -5.95 -13.61
CA GLN A 60 9.06 -7.10 -12.83
C GLN A 60 9.44 -8.44 -13.45
N VAL A 61 9.40 -8.54 -14.78
CA VAL A 61 9.88 -9.70 -15.53
C VAL A 61 11.37 -9.91 -15.29
N ILE A 62 12.18 -8.86 -15.42
CA ILE A 62 13.62 -8.90 -15.17
C ILE A 62 13.92 -9.31 -13.72
N ALA A 63 13.26 -8.66 -12.75
CA ALA A 63 13.49 -8.90 -11.34
C ALA A 63 13.11 -10.32 -10.90
N SER A 64 12.03 -10.88 -11.46
CA SER A 64 11.57 -12.23 -11.09
C SER A 64 12.21 -13.35 -11.90
N GLY A 65 12.89 -13.05 -13.01
CA GLY A 65 13.46 -14.07 -13.91
C GLY A 65 12.41 -14.93 -14.61
N GLU A 66 11.13 -14.58 -14.49
CA GLU A 66 10.04 -15.31 -15.12
C GLU A 66 9.82 -14.86 -16.57
N SER A 67 9.08 -15.67 -17.34
CA SER A 67 8.56 -15.22 -18.63
C SER A 67 7.52 -14.10 -18.45
N PRO A 68 7.39 -13.19 -19.43
CA PRO A 68 6.38 -12.13 -19.40
C PRO A 68 4.96 -12.63 -19.17
N ALA A 69 4.60 -13.77 -19.77
CA ALA A 69 3.28 -14.37 -19.62
C ALA A 69 3.03 -14.83 -18.17
N ARG A 70 4.03 -15.45 -17.55
CA ARG A 70 3.94 -15.93 -16.17
C ARG A 70 3.83 -14.77 -15.18
N THR A 71 4.62 -13.71 -15.38
CA THR A 71 4.53 -12.49 -14.57
C THR A 71 3.17 -11.82 -14.68
N LYS A 72 2.62 -11.67 -15.90
CA LYS A 72 1.27 -11.12 -16.12
C LYS A 72 0.20 -11.96 -15.43
N LEU A 73 0.29 -13.29 -15.57
CA LEU A 73 -0.65 -14.21 -14.92
C LEU A 73 -0.60 -14.08 -13.39
N ARG A 74 0.59 -13.98 -12.81
CA ARG A 74 0.77 -13.77 -11.36
C ARG A 74 0.11 -12.47 -10.89
N MET A 75 0.31 -11.38 -11.62
CA MET A 75 -0.31 -10.08 -11.33
C MET A 75 -1.83 -10.12 -11.46
N LEU A 76 -2.35 -10.76 -12.51
CA LEU A 76 -3.80 -10.96 -12.67
C LEU A 76 -4.39 -11.73 -11.49
N ARG A 77 -3.72 -12.78 -11.01
CA ARG A 77 -4.18 -13.54 -9.85
C ARG A 77 -4.29 -12.69 -8.58
N TYR A 78 -3.38 -11.74 -8.35
CA TYR A 78 -3.50 -10.80 -7.23
C TYR A 78 -4.75 -9.92 -7.36
N ILE A 79 -5.06 -9.45 -8.56
CA ILE A 79 -6.23 -8.59 -8.82
C ILE A 79 -7.54 -9.38 -8.63
N THR A 80 -7.58 -10.61 -9.13
CA THR A 80 -8.78 -11.46 -9.10
C THR A 80 -8.91 -12.28 -7.81
N CYS A 81 -8.01 -12.10 -6.84
CA CYS A 81 -7.93 -12.94 -5.63
C CYS A 81 -7.88 -14.44 -5.92
N LEU A 82 -7.28 -14.85 -7.05
CA LEU A 82 -7.12 -16.26 -7.38
C LEU A 82 -5.95 -16.85 -6.60
N PRO A 83 -6.00 -18.16 -6.27
CA PRO A 83 -4.90 -18.84 -5.60
C PRO A 83 -3.59 -18.69 -6.38
N GLN A 84 -2.53 -18.30 -5.67
CA GLN A 84 -1.17 -18.35 -6.20
C GLN A 84 -0.69 -19.80 -6.20
N PRO A 85 0.13 -20.21 -7.19
CA PRO A 85 0.66 -21.56 -7.20
C PRO A 85 1.59 -21.74 -5.99
N SER A 86 1.44 -22.84 -5.27
CA SER A 86 2.39 -23.27 -4.25
C SER A 86 3.68 -23.68 -4.95
N TYR A 87 4.78 -23.03 -4.59
CA TYR A 87 6.12 -23.48 -4.94
C TYR A 87 6.57 -24.44 -3.84
N GLU A 88 6.36 -25.74 -4.06
CA GLU A 88 7.09 -26.80 -3.35
C GLU A 88 8.41 -27.08 -4.09
#